data_AF-A0A371DS19-F1
#
_entry.id   AF-A0A371DS19-F1
#
_cell.length_a   1.000
_cell.length_b   1.000
_cell.length_c   1.000
_cell.angle_alpha   90.00
_cell.angle_beta   90.00
_cell.angle_gamma   90.00
#
_symmetry.space_group_name_H-M   'P 1'
#
loop_
_entity.id
_entity.type
_entity.pdbx_description
1 polymer ?
#
loop_
_entity_poly.entity_id
_entity_poly.type
_entity_poly.pdbx_seq_one_letter_code
_entity_poly.pdbx_strand_id
1 'polypeptide(L)'
;MEIFEPALLCVTVPNRAYIDAVEACFGGSQLRTIVAQCEEDYQLLNRLCVDTPEAIGRKARINTWFKPADYNRLPPPPASAEQLRAIGFDGYAIDFIDCPEGLKWFLCSDARLHRTAIALNPQAVDPNRAMEMAAQAGGANYVIGNVMNQVNRSKYGKRLPQNTTREIQRARSLGAAMVDQQLKRELQMKLADAQTNLRAVQEEEQELSAEDKEIQAAGREYRAAHDKLEARKRAVLDAQKKFESLGLSLRREEAKLAQLRDAPPADVERNSIKQKLLTITSKRVDCIRAYVDLMRAAIKEQEGAARAGLEYLQVSANKVALESMCKEQADAIAKAHDVAAEITVRFDQAKKISKQKLAISKEKLAEADDDLRDEFTQMEQAGELATQTPDEWRADLDQRREELEMNMATNANVVEVYNKRKAEIDTLTAKIEDHEQRITKIEQSIKRARDNWQPELEKLVGSIGKKFSAAFDRIGCAGEIRIREDEDFEKWAIDIMVKFRDNEKLQLLTGERQSGGLD
;
A
#
# COMPACT_ATOMS: atom_id res chain seq x y z
N MET A 1 -63.86 7.22 -6.48
CA MET A 1 -62.39 7.06 -6.35
C MET A 1 -61.97 7.51 -4.96
N GLU A 2 -60.74 7.27 -4.52
CA GLU A 2 -60.29 7.76 -3.20
C GLU A 2 -60.23 9.30 -3.22
N ILE A 3 -60.90 9.94 -2.26
CA ILE A 3 -60.80 11.38 -2.00
C ILE A 3 -59.64 11.58 -1.03
N PHE A 4 -58.63 12.34 -1.42
CA PHE A 4 -57.47 12.58 -0.57
C PHE A 4 -57.78 13.65 0.47
N GLU A 5 -57.38 13.36 1.71
CA GLU A 5 -57.41 14.33 2.79
C GLU A 5 -56.53 15.55 2.44
N PRO A 6 -56.72 16.68 3.15
CA PRO A 6 -55.94 17.86 2.89
C PRO A 6 -54.43 17.61 2.94
N ALA A 7 -53.68 18.32 2.09
CA ALA A 7 -52.23 18.20 2.02
C ALA A 7 -51.55 18.31 3.39
N LEU A 8 -52.13 19.05 4.33
CA LEU A 8 -51.68 19.11 5.73
C LEU A 8 -51.50 17.75 6.42
N LEU A 9 -52.33 16.76 6.11
CA LEU A 9 -52.34 15.46 6.77
C LEU A 9 -51.56 14.40 5.98
N CYS A 10 -51.64 14.47 4.64
CA CYS A 10 -51.04 13.46 3.76
C CYS A 10 -49.62 13.80 3.29
N VAL A 11 -49.18 15.05 3.40
CA VAL A 11 -47.83 15.46 2.98
C VAL A 11 -46.88 15.39 4.16
N THR A 12 -45.80 14.63 3.98
CA THR A 12 -44.68 14.62 4.93
C THR A 12 -43.42 15.14 4.27
N VAL A 13 -42.62 15.88 5.02
CA VAL A 13 -41.32 16.39 4.58
C VAL A 13 -40.25 15.60 5.33
N PRO A 14 -39.53 14.67 4.67
CA PRO A 14 -38.58 13.79 5.35
C PRO A 14 -37.45 14.54 6.06
N ASN A 15 -36.97 15.63 5.45
CA ASN A 15 -35.90 16.45 6.02
C ASN A 15 -36.45 17.72 6.68
N ARG A 16 -36.30 17.79 8.01
CA ARG A 16 -36.80 18.90 8.82
C ARG A 16 -36.29 20.28 8.43
N ALA A 17 -35.11 20.37 7.83
CA ALA A 17 -34.53 21.65 7.41
C ALA A 17 -35.31 22.34 6.28
N TYR A 18 -36.04 21.57 5.47
CA TYR A 18 -36.80 22.08 4.32
C TYR A 18 -38.27 22.41 4.68
N ILE A 19 -38.73 22.11 5.90
CA ILE A 19 -40.15 22.26 6.28
C ILE A 19 -40.61 23.72 6.13
N ASP A 20 -39.83 24.68 6.60
CA ASP A 20 -40.19 26.10 6.54
C ASP A 20 -40.30 26.58 5.08
N ALA A 21 -39.33 26.20 4.24
CA ALA A 21 -39.30 26.55 2.83
C ALA A 21 -40.45 25.89 2.04
N VAL A 22 -40.74 24.63 2.33
CA VAL A 22 -41.82 23.86 1.69
C VAL A 22 -43.18 24.39 2.11
N GLU A 23 -43.44 24.62 3.40
CA GLU A 23 -44.72 25.16 3.89
C GLU A 23 -44.99 26.54 3.30
N ALA A 24 -43.95 27.38 3.16
CA ALA A 24 -44.07 28.67 2.52
C ALA A 24 -44.50 28.59 1.05
N CYS A 25 -44.20 27.50 0.34
CA CYS A 25 -44.64 27.32 -1.04
C CYS A 25 -46.16 27.15 -1.17
N PHE A 26 -46.84 26.72 -0.10
CA PHE A 26 -48.29 26.58 -0.09
C PHE A 26 -49.01 27.86 0.33
N GLY A 27 -50.16 28.12 -0.30
CA GLY A 27 -51.14 29.04 0.27
C GLY A 27 -51.84 28.42 1.48
N GLY A 28 -52.21 29.24 2.47
CA GLY A 28 -52.91 28.74 3.68
C GLY A 28 -54.21 28.00 3.39
N SER A 29 -54.90 28.35 2.30
CA SER A 29 -56.07 27.63 1.80
C SER A 29 -55.73 26.30 1.13
N GLN A 30 -54.58 26.21 0.44
CA GLN A 30 -54.16 25.04 -0.33
C GLN A 30 -53.77 23.87 0.58
N LEU A 31 -53.17 24.14 1.74
CA LEU A 31 -52.88 23.10 2.74
C LEU A 31 -54.15 22.43 3.29
N ARG A 32 -55.30 23.12 3.22
CA ARG A 32 -56.59 22.68 3.75
C ARG A 32 -57.54 22.17 2.67
N THR A 33 -57.08 22.07 1.42
CA THR A 33 -57.91 21.67 0.29
C THR A 33 -58.02 20.16 0.19
N ILE A 34 -59.25 19.65 0.12
CA ILE A 34 -59.56 18.25 -0.14
C ILE A 34 -59.51 18.00 -1.65
N VAL A 35 -58.82 16.96 -2.07
CA VAL A 35 -58.58 16.67 -3.50
C VAL A 35 -59.39 15.47 -3.93
N ALA A 36 -60.30 15.68 -4.89
CA ALA A 36 -61.07 14.62 -5.51
C ALA A 36 -60.42 14.20 -6.85
N GLN A 37 -60.55 12.93 -7.22
CA GLN A 37 -59.95 12.38 -8.46
C GLN A 37 -60.92 12.37 -9.65
N CYS A 38 -62.23 12.47 -9.43
CA CYS A 38 -63.24 12.54 -10.50
C CYS A 38 -64.25 13.67 -10.26
N GLU A 39 -64.95 14.07 -11.33
CA GLU A 39 -65.86 15.21 -11.29
C GLU A 39 -67.11 14.90 -10.45
N GLU A 40 -67.60 13.66 -10.52
CA GLU A 40 -68.79 13.22 -9.79
C GLU A 40 -68.56 13.28 -8.28
N ASP A 41 -67.41 12.77 -7.79
CA ASP A 41 -67.06 12.78 -6.37
C ASP A 41 -66.84 14.22 -5.87
N TYR A 42 -66.26 15.09 -6.69
CA TYR A 42 -66.10 16.52 -6.37
C TYR A 42 -67.44 17.23 -6.21
N GLN A 43 -68.38 17.01 -7.15
CA GLN A 43 -69.72 17.60 -7.09
C GLN A 43 -70.52 17.03 -5.92
N LEU A 44 -70.40 15.72 -5.65
CA LEU A 44 -71.05 15.07 -4.53
C LEU A 44 -70.54 15.60 -3.19
N LEU A 45 -69.22 15.75 -3.03
CA LEU A 45 -68.61 16.29 -1.82
C LEU A 45 -69.05 17.74 -1.55
N ASN A 46 -69.09 18.58 -2.59
CA ASN A 46 -69.59 19.95 -2.45
C ASN A 46 -71.08 19.98 -2.11
N ARG A 47 -71.89 19.15 -2.77
CA ARG A 47 -73.32 19.06 -2.46
C ARG A 47 -73.55 18.67 -1.00
N LEU A 48 -72.90 17.61 -0.54
CA LEU A 48 -73.13 17.01 0.79
C LEU A 48 -72.56 17.82 1.96
N CYS A 49 -71.45 18.54 1.75
CA CYS A 49 -70.76 19.25 2.82
C CYS A 49 -70.95 20.77 2.75
N VAL A 50 -71.03 21.35 1.55
CA VAL A 50 -71.11 22.82 1.36
C VAL A 50 -72.56 23.26 1.15
N ASP A 51 -73.28 22.61 0.24
CA ASP A 51 -74.62 23.07 -0.18
C ASP A 51 -75.73 22.55 0.73
N THR A 52 -75.67 21.29 1.16
CA THR A 52 -76.61 20.64 2.07
C THR A 52 -75.93 20.33 3.42
N PRO A 53 -76.71 20.25 4.53
CA PRO A 53 -76.17 19.87 5.83
C PRO A 53 -76.14 18.34 6.06
N GLU A 54 -76.34 17.53 5.01
CA GLU A 54 -76.64 16.09 5.15
C GLU A 54 -75.47 15.28 5.73
N ALA A 55 -74.22 15.60 5.36
CA ALA A 55 -73.07 14.82 5.82
C ALA A 55 -72.55 15.20 7.22
N ILE A 56 -72.58 16.49 7.58
CA ILE A 56 -71.92 17.02 8.79
C ILE A 56 -72.94 17.61 9.79
N GLY A 57 -74.24 17.61 9.45
CA GLY A 57 -75.31 18.23 10.26
C GLY A 57 -75.35 19.76 10.18
N ARG A 58 -74.40 20.38 9.47
CA ARG A 58 -74.34 21.82 9.17
C ARG A 58 -73.60 22.07 7.87
N LYS A 59 -73.87 23.19 7.20
CA LYS A 59 -73.10 23.62 6.03
C LYS A 59 -71.68 24.00 6.44
N ALA A 60 -70.69 23.35 5.86
CA ALA A 60 -69.27 23.59 6.11
C ALA A 60 -68.63 24.24 4.88
N ARG A 61 -67.84 25.30 5.08
CA ARG A 61 -67.03 25.90 4.01
C ARG A 61 -65.71 25.13 3.91
N ILE A 62 -65.70 24.10 3.07
CA ILE A 62 -64.49 23.33 2.74
C ILE A 62 -63.92 23.78 1.40
N ASN A 63 -62.60 23.82 1.29
CA ASN A 63 -61.94 24.00 0.00
C ASN A 63 -61.84 22.62 -0.64
N THR A 64 -62.46 22.46 -1.79
CA THR A 64 -62.39 21.25 -2.59
C THR A 64 -61.69 21.58 -3.91
N TRP A 65 -60.98 20.61 -4.49
CA TRP A 65 -60.32 20.79 -5.77
C TRP A 65 -60.47 19.56 -6.64
N PHE A 66 -60.79 19.80 -7.91
CA PHE A 66 -60.75 18.82 -8.98
C PHE A 66 -60.40 19.52 -10.30
N LYS A 67 -59.47 18.95 -11.05
CA LYS A 67 -59.19 19.28 -12.45
C LYS A 67 -58.82 18.00 -13.20
N PRO A 68 -59.34 17.78 -14.43
CA PRO A 68 -58.91 16.66 -15.26
C PRO A 68 -57.39 16.65 -15.41
N ALA A 69 -56.77 15.49 -15.23
CA ALA A 69 -55.31 15.35 -15.32
C ALA A 69 -54.86 15.48 -16.78
N ASP A 70 -54.20 16.59 -17.10
CA ASP A 70 -53.59 16.84 -18.41
C ASP A 70 -52.15 17.33 -18.24
N TYR A 71 -51.24 16.37 -18.07
CA TYR A 71 -49.82 16.63 -17.85
C TYR A 71 -49.15 17.33 -19.04
N ASN A 72 -49.72 17.26 -20.26
CA ASN A 72 -49.17 17.92 -21.44
C ASN A 72 -49.41 19.43 -21.44
N ARG A 73 -50.39 19.91 -20.68
CA ARG A 73 -50.67 21.34 -20.49
C ARG A 73 -49.94 21.97 -19.31
N LEU A 74 -49.24 21.17 -18.51
CA LEU A 74 -48.41 21.71 -17.43
C LEU A 74 -47.19 22.42 -18.03
N PRO A 75 -46.94 23.69 -17.66
CA PRO A 75 -45.73 24.35 -18.10
C PRO A 75 -44.51 23.66 -17.43
N PRO A 76 -43.43 23.41 -18.19
CA PRO A 76 -42.27 22.66 -17.72
C PRO A 76 -41.55 23.40 -16.58
N PRO A 77 -40.69 22.70 -15.81
CA PRO A 77 -39.83 23.33 -14.82
C PRO A 77 -38.95 24.42 -15.46
N PRO A 78 -38.66 25.54 -14.75
CA PRO A 78 -37.86 26.65 -15.28
C PRO A 78 -36.46 26.30 -15.81
N ALA A 79 -35.84 25.25 -15.27
CA ALA A 79 -34.51 24.79 -15.64
C ALA A 79 -34.40 23.28 -15.42
N SER A 80 -33.41 22.63 -16.04
CA SER A 80 -33.10 21.24 -15.70
C SER A 80 -32.49 21.15 -14.29
N ALA A 81 -32.56 19.98 -13.65
CA ALA A 81 -31.98 19.78 -12.32
C ALA A 81 -30.46 20.10 -12.28
N GLU A 82 -29.74 19.86 -13.37
CA GLU A 82 -28.31 20.17 -13.50
C GLU A 82 -28.04 21.69 -13.57
N GLN A 83 -28.84 22.42 -14.35
CA GLN A 83 -28.76 23.88 -14.43
C GLN A 83 -29.13 24.55 -13.10
N LEU A 84 -30.10 23.98 -12.39
CA LEU A 84 -30.55 24.45 -11.09
C LEU A 84 -29.44 24.33 -10.04
N ARG A 85 -28.74 23.19 -10.02
CA ARG A 85 -27.54 22.98 -9.18
C ARG A 85 -26.38 23.88 -9.57
N ALA A 86 -26.17 24.14 -10.86
CA ALA A 86 -25.13 25.06 -11.32
C ALA A 86 -25.35 26.52 -10.87
N ILE A 87 -26.61 26.91 -10.66
CA ILE A 87 -26.98 28.22 -10.09
C ILE A 87 -26.90 28.21 -8.55
N GLY A 88 -26.78 27.03 -7.92
CA GLY A 88 -26.60 26.84 -6.48
C GLY A 88 -27.86 26.40 -5.71
N PHE A 89 -28.94 26.01 -6.40
CA PHE A 89 -30.15 25.50 -5.76
C PHE A 89 -30.07 24.01 -5.44
N ASP A 90 -30.72 23.59 -4.35
CA ASP A 90 -30.71 22.20 -3.87
C ASP A 90 -31.62 21.31 -4.72
N GLY A 91 -32.77 21.83 -5.15
CA GLY A 91 -33.78 21.09 -5.93
C GLY A 91 -35.09 21.87 -6.06
N TYR A 92 -36.12 21.22 -6.61
CA TYR A 92 -37.48 21.77 -6.60
C TYR A 92 -38.24 21.37 -5.34
N ALA A 93 -39.24 22.16 -4.94
CA ALA A 93 -40.04 21.90 -3.74
C ALA A 93 -40.73 20.53 -3.76
N ILE A 94 -41.07 20.02 -4.95
CA ILE A 94 -41.66 18.69 -5.11
C ILE A 94 -40.70 17.55 -4.74
N ASP A 95 -39.39 17.76 -4.87
CA ASP A 95 -38.38 16.73 -4.60
C ASP A 95 -38.18 16.50 -3.10
N PHE A 96 -38.58 17.47 -2.26
CA PHE A 96 -38.42 17.42 -0.80
C PHE A 96 -39.70 16.98 -0.08
N ILE A 97 -40.71 16.52 -0.82
CA ILE A 97 -42.03 16.14 -0.31
C ILE A 97 -42.30 14.67 -0.60
N ASP A 98 -42.77 13.94 0.40
CA ASP A 98 -43.38 12.63 0.23
C ASP A 98 -44.91 12.76 0.30
N CYS A 99 -45.60 12.30 -0.76
CA CYS A 99 -47.04 12.44 -0.91
C CYS A 99 -47.66 11.33 -1.78
N PRO A 100 -48.95 10.99 -1.55
CA PRO A 100 -49.69 10.04 -2.38
C PRO A 100 -49.75 10.48 -3.85
N GLU A 101 -49.70 9.52 -4.79
CA GLU A 101 -49.59 9.84 -6.22
C GLU A 101 -50.75 10.68 -6.77
N GLY A 102 -51.97 10.44 -6.31
CA GLY A 102 -53.14 11.21 -6.74
C GLY A 102 -53.13 12.66 -6.26
N LEU A 103 -52.31 13.02 -5.27
CA LEU A 103 -52.11 14.40 -4.81
C LEU A 103 -51.07 15.15 -5.65
N LYS A 104 -50.14 14.45 -6.33
CA LYS A 104 -49.06 15.07 -7.12
C LYS A 104 -49.61 16.02 -8.20
N TRP A 105 -50.73 15.67 -8.83
CA TRP A 105 -51.38 16.52 -9.82
C TRP A 105 -51.84 17.86 -9.24
N PHE A 106 -52.44 17.85 -8.04
CA PHE A 106 -52.82 19.05 -7.30
C PHE A 106 -51.60 19.90 -6.94
N LEU A 107 -50.55 19.26 -6.44
CA LEU A 107 -49.30 19.92 -6.04
C LEU A 107 -48.58 20.60 -7.23
N CYS A 108 -48.61 20.00 -8.42
CA CYS A 108 -48.04 20.58 -9.62
C CYS A 108 -48.95 21.67 -10.24
N SER A 109 -50.25 21.41 -10.35
CA SER A 109 -51.17 22.29 -11.08
C SER A 109 -51.55 23.55 -10.29
N ASP A 110 -51.82 23.40 -8.99
CA ASP A 110 -52.31 24.49 -8.14
C ASP A 110 -51.20 25.12 -7.29
N ALA A 111 -50.39 24.29 -6.60
CA ALA A 111 -49.30 24.78 -5.75
C ALA A 111 -47.98 25.05 -6.51
N ARG A 112 -47.86 24.57 -7.77
CA ARG A 112 -46.69 24.77 -8.66
C ARG A 112 -45.35 24.41 -8.01
N LEU A 113 -45.34 23.36 -7.20
CA LEU A 113 -44.14 22.94 -6.46
C LEU A 113 -43.02 22.45 -7.38
N HIS A 114 -43.38 21.89 -8.55
CA HIS A 114 -42.44 21.49 -9.60
C HIS A 114 -41.73 22.66 -10.30
N ARG A 115 -42.17 23.90 -10.05
CA ARG A 115 -41.54 25.13 -10.58
C ARG A 115 -40.91 25.99 -9.51
N THR A 116 -41.01 25.59 -8.24
CA THR A 116 -40.50 26.39 -7.12
C THR A 116 -39.16 25.82 -6.66
N ALA A 117 -38.07 26.51 -6.98
CA ALA A 117 -36.72 26.08 -6.61
C ALA A 117 -36.43 26.42 -5.15
N ILE A 118 -35.72 25.55 -4.42
CA ILE A 118 -35.35 25.77 -3.02
C ILE A 118 -33.82 25.68 -2.89
N ALA A 119 -33.24 26.67 -2.21
CA ALA A 119 -31.87 26.66 -1.72
C ALA A 119 -31.89 27.07 -0.24
N LEU A 120 -31.40 26.21 0.66
CA LEU A 120 -31.28 26.59 2.08
C LEU A 120 -30.09 27.51 2.35
N ASN A 121 -29.04 27.45 1.51
CA ASN A 121 -27.82 28.23 1.66
C ASN A 121 -27.88 29.54 0.85
N PRO A 122 -27.99 30.72 1.49
CA PRO A 122 -28.11 32.00 0.76
C PRO A 122 -26.87 32.38 -0.04
N GLN A 123 -25.69 31.94 0.39
CA GLN A 123 -24.42 32.29 -0.23
C GLN A 123 -24.08 31.43 -1.45
N ALA A 124 -24.76 30.30 -1.63
CA ALA A 124 -24.50 29.39 -2.74
C ALA A 124 -25.16 29.84 -4.05
N VAL A 125 -26.20 30.69 -3.96
CA VAL A 125 -27.02 31.11 -5.11
C VAL A 125 -26.67 32.52 -5.53
N ASP A 126 -26.42 32.72 -6.83
CA ASP A 126 -26.32 34.06 -7.44
C ASP A 126 -27.74 34.63 -7.68
N PRO A 127 -28.16 35.69 -6.96
CA PRO A 127 -29.52 36.23 -7.06
C PRO A 127 -29.87 36.76 -8.46
N ASN A 128 -28.90 37.26 -9.21
CA ASN A 128 -29.14 37.81 -10.55
C ASN A 128 -29.43 36.70 -11.56
N ARG A 129 -28.66 35.61 -11.50
CA ARG A 129 -28.87 34.41 -12.34
C ARG A 129 -30.18 33.71 -12.00
N ALA A 130 -30.53 33.62 -10.71
CA ALA A 130 -31.81 33.08 -10.27
C ALA A 130 -33.01 33.90 -10.80
N MET A 131 -32.91 35.23 -10.76
CA MET A 131 -33.94 36.12 -11.29
C MET A 131 -34.09 36.02 -12.82
N GLU A 132 -32.98 35.91 -13.55
CA GLU A 132 -33.00 35.74 -15.00
C GLU A 132 -33.62 34.40 -15.42
N MET A 133 -33.23 33.29 -14.77
CA MET A 133 -33.83 31.97 -14.99
C MET A 133 -35.35 32.01 -14.79
N ALA A 134 -35.81 32.60 -13.68
CA ALA A 134 -37.23 32.70 -13.37
C ALA A 134 -37.99 33.58 -14.39
N ALA A 135 -37.36 34.64 -14.90
CA ALA A 135 -37.93 35.53 -15.90
C ALA A 135 -38.01 34.90 -17.32
N GLN A 136 -37.00 34.12 -17.71
CA GLN A 136 -36.98 33.38 -18.98
C GLN A 136 -38.09 32.32 -19.02
N ALA A 137 -38.37 31.67 -17.88
CA ALA A 137 -39.43 30.68 -17.73
C ALA A 137 -40.87 31.27 -17.70
N GLY A 138 -41.04 32.56 -17.97
CA GLY A 138 -42.34 33.25 -17.96
C GLY A 138 -42.85 33.64 -16.57
N GLY A 139 -41.99 33.59 -15.56
CA GLY A 139 -42.29 33.82 -14.15
C GLY A 139 -42.23 32.53 -13.32
N ALA A 140 -41.49 32.56 -12.22
CA ALA A 140 -41.33 31.44 -11.30
C ALA A 140 -41.02 31.95 -9.88
N ASN A 141 -41.31 31.10 -8.90
CA ASN A 141 -40.98 31.35 -7.51
C ASN A 141 -39.70 30.60 -7.15
N TYR A 142 -38.89 31.14 -6.26
CA TYR A 142 -37.78 30.41 -5.69
C TYR A 142 -37.50 30.88 -4.26
N VAL A 143 -36.89 30.00 -3.47
CA VAL A 143 -36.55 30.23 -2.07
C VAL A 143 -35.04 30.25 -1.92
N ILE A 144 -34.51 31.30 -1.28
CA ILE A 144 -33.09 31.43 -0.91
C ILE A 144 -33.03 31.66 0.60
N GLY A 145 -32.54 30.67 1.34
CA GLY A 145 -32.56 30.63 2.80
C GLY A 145 -33.96 30.87 3.34
N ASN A 146 -34.15 32.02 4.01
CA ASN A 146 -35.41 32.40 4.63
C ASN A 146 -36.24 33.41 3.81
N VAL A 147 -35.88 33.66 2.54
CA VAL A 147 -36.59 34.63 1.68
C VAL A 147 -37.16 33.93 0.46
N MET A 148 -38.47 34.08 0.26
CA MET A 148 -39.15 33.65 -0.95
C MET A 148 -39.23 34.80 -1.95
N ASN A 149 -38.71 34.56 -3.15
CA ASN A 149 -38.72 35.48 -4.27
C ASN A 149 -39.80 35.04 -5.27
N GLN A 150 -40.65 35.98 -5.66
CA GLN A 150 -41.68 35.79 -6.68
C GLN A 150 -41.34 36.67 -7.87
N VAL A 151 -40.86 36.05 -8.95
CA VAL A 151 -40.52 36.76 -10.18
C VAL A 151 -41.68 36.65 -11.15
N ASN A 152 -42.28 37.80 -11.46
CA ASN A 152 -43.32 37.92 -12.46
C ASN A 152 -42.84 38.78 -13.63
N ARG A 153 -43.26 38.42 -14.85
CA ARG A 153 -43.02 39.24 -16.03
C ARG A 153 -44.29 40.01 -16.38
N SER A 154 -44.23 41.34 -16.34
CA SER A 154 -45.42 42.16 -16.64
C SER A 154 -45.92 41.89 -18.06
N LYS A 155 -47.24 41.69 -18.21
CA LYS A 155 -47.89 41.53 -19.53
C LYS A 155 -48.06 42.86 -20.28
N TYR A 156 -47.96 43.98 -19.56
CA TYR A 156 -48.20 45.34 -20.06
C TYR A 156 -46.92 46.19 -19.98
N GLY A 157 -46.67 47.06 -20.96
CA GLY A 157 -45.47 47.91 -21.04
C GLY A 157 -44.21 47.16 -21.53
N LYS A 158 -43.01 47.60 -21.10
CA LYS A 158 -41.69 47.05 -21.54
C LYS A 158 -41.37 45.62 -21.07
N ARG A 159 -42.35 44.87 -20.52
CA ARG A 159 -42.24 43.45 -20.09
C ARG A 159 -40.99 43.12 -19.25
N LEU A 160 -40.60 44.05 -18.37
CA LEU A 160 -39.47 43.87 -17.46
C LEU A 160 -39.81 42.84 -16.36
N PRO A 161 -38.83 42.06 -15.87
CA PRO A 161 -39.01 41.18 -14.74
C PRO A 161 -39.16 41.99 -13.45
N GLN A 162 -40.20 41.69 -12.67
CA GLN A 162 -40.44 42.28 -11.35
C GLN A 162 -40.28 41.17 -10.31
N ASN A 163 -39.40 41.38 -9.34
CA ASN A 163 -39.22 40.48 -8.20
C ASN A 163 -39.89 41.07 -6.96
N THR A 164 -40.71 40.26 -6.29
CA THR A 164 -41.29 40.60 -4.98
C THR A 164 -40.77 39.58 -3.96
N THR A 165 -40.11 40.09 -2.91
CA THR A 165 -39.56 39.27 -1.83
C THR A 165 -40.51 39.24 -0.63
N ARG A 166 -40.69 38.07 -0.03
CA ARG A 166 -41.33 37.91 1.28
C ARG A 166 -40.49 37.01 2.18
N GLU A 167 -40.47 37.32 3.47
CA GLU A 167 -39.78 36.50 4.46
C GLU A 167 -40.60 35.25 4.80
N ILE A 168 -39.93 34.12 4.87
CA ILE A 168 -40.51 32.83 5.23
C ILE A 168 -40.72 32.80 6.74
N GLN A 169 -41.96 32.50 7.13
CA GLN A 169 -42.31 32.30 8.52
C GLN A 169 -42.05 30.84 8.90
N ARG A 170 -41.71 30.62 10.17
CA ARG A 170 -41.56 29.27 10.71
C ARG A 170 -42.84 28.46 10.51
N ALA A 171 -42.68 27.25 9.98
CA ALA A 171 -43.74 26.30 9.70
C ALA A 171 -44.58 26.03 10.95
N ARG A 172 -45.90 26.14 10.82
CA ARG A 172 -46.87 25.85 11.89
C ARG A 172 -47.70 24.63 11.57
N SER A 173 -47.93 24.39 10.29
CA SER A 173 -48.86 23.39 9.79
C SER A 173 -48.19 22.04 9.57
N LEU A 174 -47.07 22.00 8.84
CA LEU A 174 -46.29 20.78 8.60
C LEU A 174 -45.27 20.49 9.72
N GLY A 175 -44.98 21.49 10.57
CA GLY A 175 -44.09 21.36 11.73
C GLY A 175 -44.74 20.82 13.00
N ALA A 176 -46.08 20.82 13.08
CA ALA A 176 -46.81 20.28 14.21
C ALA A 176 -46.89 18.75 14.09
N ALA A 177 -45.93 18.04 14.70
CA ALA A 177 -46.02 16.61 14.87
C ALA A 177 -47.38 16.26 15.48
N MET A 178 -48.22 15.52 14.75
CA MET A 178 -49.47 14.99 15.31
C MET A 178 -49.09 14.20 16.57
N VAL A 179 -49.57 14.67 17.72
CA VAL A 179 -49.32 13.99 18.99
C VAL A 179 -50.01 12.64 18.94
N ASP A 180 -49.22 11.59 18.83
CA ASP A 180 -49.69 10.23 18.89
C ASP A 180 -50.42 10.00 20.23
N GLN A 181 -51.73 9.76 20.16
CA GLN A 181 -52.56 9.55 21.34
C GLN A 181 -52.17 8.27 22.08
N GLN A 182 -51.55 7.29 21.42
CA GLN A 182 -51.05 6.07 22.05
C GLN A 182 -49.83 6.40 22.92
N LEU A 183 -48.86 7.13 22.37
CA LEU A 183 -47.68 7.60 23.11
C LEU A 183 -48.07 8.45 24.33
N LYS A 184 -49.09 9.30 24.22
CA LYS A 184 -49.60 10.08 25.35
C LYS A 184 -50.16 9.20 26.47
N ARG A 185 -50.90 8.14 26.13
CA ARG A 185 -51.46 7.20 27.13
C ARG A 185 -50.36 6.41 27.82
N GLU A 186 -49.35 5.95 27.08
CA GLU A 186 -48.19 5.27 27.66
C GLU A 186 -47.41 6.17 28.63
N LEU A 187 -47.17 7.43 28.26
CA LEU A 187 -46.51 8.40 29.12
C LEU A 187 -47.34 8.70 30.38
N GLN A 188 -48.67 8.73 30.27
CA GLN A 188 -49.55 8.92 31.41
C GLN A 188 -49.55 7.71 32.37
N MET A 189 -49.51 6.48 31.84
CA MET A 189 -49.34 5.28 32.68
C MET A 189 -48.00 5.30 33.41
N LYS A 190 -46.90 5.58 32.70
CA LYS A 190 -45.57 5.72 33.31
C LYS A 190 -45.52 6.81 34.38
N LEU A 191 -46.24 7.92 34.19
CA LEU A 191 -46.35 8.97 35.18
C LEU A 191 -47.10 8.50 36.44
N ALA A 192 -48.21 7.78 36.28
CA ALA A 192 -48.99 7.25 37.38
C ALA A 192 -48.21 6.20 38.19
N ASP A 193 -47.47 5.33 37.51
CA ASP A 193 -46.59 4.34 38.15
C ASP A 193 -45.47 5.04 38.92
N ALA A 194 -44.81 6.03 38.32
CA ALA A 194 -43.77 6.82 38.98
C ALA A 194 -44.29 7.59 40.19
N GLN A 195 -45.51 8.13 40.13
CA GLN A 195 -46.15 8.80 41.27
C GLN A 195 -46.49 7.83 42.40
N THR A 196 -46.92 6.61 42.07
CA THR A 196 -47.22 5.58 43.07
C THR A 196 -45.95 5.12 43.77
N ASN A 197 -44.88 4.88 43.01
CA ASN A 197 -43.56 4.55 43.57
C ASN A 197 -43.01 5.69 44.44
N LEU A 198 -43.17 6.94 44.01
CA LEU A 198 -42.75 8.09 44.80
C LEU A 198 -43.49 8.18 46.14
N ARG A 199 -44.79 7.88 46.17
CA ARG A 199 -45.55 7.84 47.42
C ARG A 199 -45.08 6.71 48.35
N ALA A 200 -44.84 5.51 47.81
CA ALA A 200 -44.33 4.39 48.61
C ALA A 200 -42.95 4.73 49.23
N VAL A 201 -42.04 5.31 48.45
CA VAL A 201 -40.72 5.73 48.95
C VAL A 201 -40.85 6.85 49.99
N GLN A 202 -41.80 7.78 49.83
CA GLN A 202 -42.03 8.83 50.82
C GLN A 202 -42.61 8.29 52.14
N GLU A 203 -43.44 7.25 52.09
CA GLU A 203 -43.95 6.57 53.29
C GLU A 203 -42.81 5.82 54.01
N GLU A 204 -41.99 5.06 53.27
CA GLU A 204 -40.79 4.40 53.82
C GLU A 204 -39.79 5.41 54.41
N GLU A 205 -39.56 6.55 53.76
CA GLU A 205 -38.71 7.62 54.27
C GLU A 205 -39.24 8.20 55.59
N GLN A 206 -40.56 8.37 55.71
CA GLN A 206 -41.18 8.86 56.94
C GLN A 206 -41.04 7.86 58.09
N GLU A 207 -41.24 6.57 57.82
CA GLU A 207 -41.05 5.49 58.81
C GLU A 207 -39.59 5.44 59.27
N LEU A 208 -38.62 5.40 58.34
CA LEU A 208 -37.20 5.40 58.65
C LEU A 208 -36.77 6.69 59.37
N SER A 209 -37.35 7.84 59.04
CA SER A 209 -37.06 9.10 59.74
C SER A 209 -37.59 9.10 61.17
N ALA A 210 -38.73 8.44 61.42
CA ALA A 210 -39.26 8.27 62.77
C ALA A 210 -38.35 7.34 63.60
N GLU A 211 -37.95 6.21 63.04
CA GLU A 211 -37.01 5.27 63.67
C GLU A 211 -35.65 5.94 63.97
N ASP A 212 -35.09 6.70 63.02
CA ASP A 212 -33.82 7.41 63.25
C ASP A 212 -33.96 8.45 64.38
N LYS A 213 -35.09 9.16 64.47
CA LYS A 213 -35.33 10.10 65.58
C LYS A 213 -35.39 9.39 66.94
N GLU A 214 -36.01 8.21 67.00
CA GLU A 214 -36.05 7.39 68.22
C GLU A 214 -34.66 6.86 68.60
N ILE A 215 -33.90 6.34 67.63
CA ILE A 215 -32.53 5.86 67.84
C ILE A 215 -31.63 7.02 68.28
N GLN A 216 -31.76 8.21 67.68
CA GLN A 216 -31.01 9.38 68.09
C GLN A 216 -31.39 9.85 69.50
N ALA A 217 -32.67 9.79 69.87
CA ALA A 217 -33.12 10.11 71.23
C ALA A 217 -32.53 9.13 72.25
N ALA A 218 -32.65 7.83 72.01
CA ALA A 218 -32.03 6.79 72.84
C ALA A 218 -30.50 6.96 72.90
N GLY A 219 -29.84 7.24 71.78
CA GLY A 219 -28.40 7.49 71.71
C GLY A 219 -27.96 8.76 72.46
N ARG A 220 -28.81 9.78 72.56
CA ARG A 220 -28.56 10.95 73.43
C ARG A 220 -28.68 10.57 74.90
N GLU A 221 -29.66 9.77 75.27
CA GLU A 221 -29.82 9.28 76.66
C GLU A 221 -28.66 8.39 77.09
N TYR A 222 -28.24 7.43 76.25
CA TYR A 222 -27.09 6.58 76.52
C TYR A 222 -25.80 7.38 76.64
N ARG A 223 -25.57 8.38 75.78
CA ARG A 223 -24.42 9.29 75.90
C ARG A 223 -24.46 10.08 77.20
N ALA A 224 -25.60 10.66 77.55
CA ALA A 224 -25.75 11.39 78.81
C ALA A 224 -25.53 10.48 80.04
N ALA A 225 -25.99 9.23 79.99
CA ALA A 225 -25.74 8.23 81.03
C ALA A 225 -24.25 7.84 81.08
N HIS A 226 -23.62 7.60 79.94
CA HIS A 226 -22.19 7.30 79.83
C HIS A 226 -21.34 8.43 80.38
N ASP A 227 -21.62 9.68 80.00
CA ASP A 227 -20.88 10.86 80.46
C ASP A 227 -21.01 11.06 81.98
N LYS A 228 -22.20 10.81 82.55
CA LYS A 228 -22.39 10.79 84.01
C LYS A 228 -21.55 9.70 84.67
N LEU A 229 -21.48 8.52 84.06
CA LEU A 229 -20.74 7.38 84.60
C LEU A 229 -19.22 7.60 84.47
N GLU A 230 -18.77 8.19 83.37
CA GLU A 230 -17.39 8.63 83.18
C GLU A 230 -17.01 9.73 84.17
N ALA A 231 -17.84 10.74 84.37
CA ALA A 231 -17.61 11.80 85.34
C ALA A 231 -17.50 11.21 86.76
N ARG A 232 -18.38 10.26 87.11
CA ARG A 232 -18.29 9.54 88.39
C ARG A 232 -17.02 8.70 88.48
N LYS A 233 -16.63 7.98 87.43
CA LYS A 233 -15.38 7.21 87.37
C LYS A 233 -14.16 8.11 87.53
N ARG A 234 -14.12 9.26 86.85
CA ARG A 234 -13.04 10.26 86.97
C ARG A 234 -12.98 10.80 88.40
N ALA A 235 -14.12 11.18 88.99
CA ALA A 235 -14.17 11.66 90.37
C ALA A 235 -13.66 10.60 91.36
N VAL A 236 -14.02 9.33 91.18
CA VAL A 236 -13.53 8.21 92.00
C VAL A 236 -12.03 8.00 91.79
N LEU A 237 -11.55 7.99 90.54
CA LEU A 237 -10.12 7.84 90.24
C LEU A 237 -9.30 9.01 90.77
N ASP A 238 -9.81 10.24 90.70
CA ASP A 238 -9.14 11.42 91.25
C ASP A 238 -9.15 11.40 92.77
N ALA A 239 -10.24 10.96 93.40
CA ALA A 239 -10.28 10.72 94.85
C ALA A 239 -9.31 9.61 95.26
N GLN A 240 -9.22 8.53 94.49
CA GLN A 240 -8.28 7.43 94.72
C GLN A 240 -6.84 7.90 94.53
N LYS A 241 -6.52 8.63 93.46
CA LYS A 241 -5.21 9.25 93.23
C LYS A 241 -4.86 10.24 94.33
N LYS A 242 -5.82 11.03 94.81
CA LYS A 242 -5.63 11.94 95.95
C LYS A 242 -5.38 11.15 97.23
N PHE A 243 -6.10 10.06 97.46
CA PHE A 243 -5.90 9.20 98.62
C PHE A 243 -4.54 8.48 98.56
N GLU A 244 -4.15 7.97 97.40
CA GLU A 244 -2.85 7.37 97.14
C GLU A 244 -1.73 8.41 97.24
N SER A 245 -1.92 9.61 96.71
CA SER A 245 -0.92 10.69 96.80
C SER A 245 -0.80 11.24 98.22
N LEU A 246 -1.91 11.36 98.95
CA LEU A 246 -1.92 11.69 100.37
C LEU A 246 -1.31 10.56 101.19
N GLY A 247 -1.59 9.29 100.88
CA GLY A 247 -0.99 8.13 101.53
C GLY A 247 0.51 8.02 101.25
N LEU A 248 0.94 8.30 100.03
CA LEU A 248 2.35 8.41 99.66
C LEU A 248 3.00 9.62 100.31
N SER A 249 2.31 10.76 100.41
CA SER A 249 2.81 11.96 101.09
C SER A 249 2.86 11.77 102.60
N LEU A 250 1.91 11.05 103.18
CA LEU A 250 1.89 10.66 104.59
C LEU A 250 3.05 9.71 104.84
N ARG A 251 3.18 8.63 104.07
CA ARG A 251 4.35 7.73 104.16
C ARG A 251 5.66 8.45 103.91
N ARG A 252 5.68 9.45 103.02
CA ARG A 252 6.86 10.26 102.74
C ARG A 252 7.18 11.17 103.91
N GLU A 253 6.20 11.85 104.50
CA GLU A 253 6.42 12.70 105.67
C GLU A 253 6.69 11.87 106.93
N GLU A 254 6.08 10.69 107.10
CA GLU A 254 6.42 9.71 108.14
C GLU A 254 7.83 9.15 107.95
N ALA A 255 8.19 8.76 106.72
CA ALA A 255 9.54 8.31 106.39
C ALA A 255 10.55 9.44 106.47
N LYS A 256 10.17 10.69 106.17
CA LYS A 256 11.03 11.87 106.28
C LYS A 256 11.17 12.30 107.74
N LEU A 257 10.14 12.14 108.55
CA LEU A 257 10.18 12.36 110.00
C LEU A 257 10.98 11.25 110.69
N ALA A 258 10.87 10.00 110.21
CA ALA A 258 11.73 8.89 110.60
C ALA A 258 13.18 9.12 110.13
N GLN A 259 13.41 9.56 108.88
CA GLN A 259 14.73 9.90 108.35
C GLN A 259 15.33 11.12 109.02
N LEU A 260 14.55 12.11 109.45
CA LEU A 260 15.04 13.27 110.21
C LEU A 260 15.35 12.89 111.67
N ARG A 261 14.64 11.89 112.21
CA ARG A 261 14.92 11.29 113.53
C ARG A 261 16.14 10.35 113.50
N ASP A 262 16.31 9.58 112.43
CA ASP A 262 17.44 8.68 112.16
C ASP A 262 18.53 9.34 111.32
N ALA A 263 18.43 10.65 111.03
CA ALA A 263 19.31 11.36 110.10
C ALA A 263 20.76 11.23 110.58
N PRO A 264 21.62 10.52 109.83
CA PRO A 264 23.05 10.58 110.09
C PRO A 264 23.54 12.00 109.80
N PRO A 265 24.63 12.45 110.43
CA PRO A 265 25.18 13.79 110.22
C PRO A 265 25.37 14.10 108.73
N ALA A 266 25.06 15.34 108.32
CA ALA A 266 24.98 15.82 106.93
C ALA A 266 26.19 15.46 106.02
N ASP A 267 27.35 15.20 106.63
CA ASP A 267 28.56 14.77 105.93
C ASP A 267 28.45 13.38 105.27
N VAL A 268 27.68 12.46 105.86
CA VAL A 268 27.50 11.09 105.32
C VAL A 268 26.60 11.10 104.08
N GLU A 269 25.49 11.85 104.12
CA GLU A 269 24.63 12.03 102.95
C GLU A 269 25.35 12.75 101.80
N ARG A 270 26.11 13.80 102.12
CA ARG A 270 26.90 14.55 101.14
C ARG A 270 27.91 13.64 100.43
N ASN A 271 28.53 12.71 101.14
CA ASN A 271 29.43 11.72 100.54
C ASN A 271 28.68 10.70 99.67
N SER A 272 27.49 10.25 100.06
CA SER A 272 26.67 9.34 99.24
C SER A 272 26.22 10.00 97.92
N ILE A 273 25.85 11.28 97.96
CA ILE A 273 25.44 12.05 96.78
C ILE A 273 26.65 12.31 95.87
N LYS A 274 27.82 12.65 96.44
CA LYS A 274 29.07 12.75 95.68
C LYS A 274 29.42 11.44 94.98
N GLN A 275 29.24 10.29 95.63
CA GLN A 275 29.45 8.98 95.01
C GLN A 275 28.45 8.73 93.86
N LYS A 276 27.15 9.01 94.05
CA LYS A 276 26.16 8.91 92.96
C LYS A 276 26.48 9.84 91.80
N LEU A 277 26.91 11.06 92.07
CA LEU A 277 27.33 12.03 91.07
C LEU A 277 28.56 11.53 90.30
N LEU A 278 29.53 10.92 90.99
CA LEU A 278 30.68 10.26 90.36
C LEU A 278 30.24 9.11 89.46
N THR A 279 29.32 8.25 89.91
CA THR A 279 28.80 7.13 89.10
C THR A 279 28.07 7.61 87.85
N ILE A 280 27.22 8.64 87.97
CA ILE A 280 26.51 9.21 86.80
C ILE A 280 27.49 9.90 85.85
N THR A 281 28.46 10.65 86.39
CA THR A 281 29.50 11.29 85.59
C THR A 281 30.34 10.24 84.86
N SER A 282 30.69 9.13 85.51
CA SER A 282 31.38 7.99 84.87
C SER A 282 30.55 7.43 83.71
N LYS A 283 29.25 7.16 83.92
CA LYS A 283 28.37 6.68 82.85
C LYS A 283 28.27 7.67 81.69
N ARG A 284 28.20 8.98 81.97
CA ARG A 284 28.21 10.01 80.92
C ARG A 284 29.52 10.01 80.14
N VAL A 285 30.65 9.87 80.82
CA VAL A 285 31.97 9.73 80.16
C VAL A 285 32.01 8.48 79.28
N ASP A 286 31.47 7.35 79.75
CA ASP A 286 31.42 6.10 78.98
C ASP A 286 30.52 6.24 77.74
N CYS A 287 29.36 6.91 77.86
CA CYS A 287 28.51 7.21 76.71
C CYS A 287 29.20 8.16 75.71
N ILE A 288 29.92 9.18 76.19
CA ILE A 288 30.67 10.10 75.33
C ILE A 288 31.80 9.37 74.61
N ARG A 289 32.51 8.45 75.30
CA ARG A 289 33.53 7.60 74.67
C ARG A 289 32.92 6.74 73.57
N ALA A 290 31.83 6.02 73.86
CA ALA A 290 31.13 5.21 72.87
C ALA A 290 30.66 6.04 71.67
N TYR A 291 30.16 7.26 71.91
CA TYR A 291 29.77 8.18 70.84
C TYR A 291 30.95 8.62 69.97
N VAL A 292 32.08 8.96 70.58
CA VAL A 292 33.31 9.34 69.86
C VAL A 292 33.84 8.15 69.05
N ASP A 293 33.80 6.94 69.61
CA ASP A 293 34.24 5.73 68.91
C ASP A 293 33.33 5.42 67.71
N LEU A 294 32.01 5.56 67.86
CA LEU A 294 31.05 5.43 66.76
C LEU A 294 31.28 6.49 65.67
N MET A 295 31.53 7.75 66.05
CA MET A 295 31.85 8.79 65.07
C MET A 295 33.14 8.50 64.31
N ARG A 296 34.18 8.02 64.99
CA ARG A 296 35.44 7.63 64.32
C ARG A 296 35.23 6.46 63.36
N ALA A 297 34.44 5.47 63.76
CA ALA A 297 34.09 4.34 62.89
C ALA A 297 33.31 4.82 61.65
N ALA A 298 32.32 5.70 61.84
CA ALA A 298 31.54 6.27 60.75
C ALA A 298 32.40 7.10 59.78
N ILE A 299 33.34 7.90 60.29
CA ILE A 299 34.28 8.64 59.45
C ILE A 299 35.12 7.68 58.59
N LYS A 300 35.62 6.60 59.20
CA LYS A 300 36.43 5.60 58.49
C LYS A 300 35.63 4.86 57.40
N GLU A 301 34.38 4.50 57.69
CA GLU A 301 33.49 3.91 56.68
C GLU A 301 33.17 4.89 55.55
N GLN A 302 32.92 6.16 55.88
CA GLN A 302 32.66 7.21 54.88
C GLN A 302 33.89 7.44 53.99
N GLU A 303 35.10 7.40 54.55
CA GLU A 303 36.35 7.51 53.81
C GLU A 303 36.52 6.32 52.84
N GLY A 304 36.20 5.11 53.29
CA GLY A 304 36.17 3.91 52.46
C GLY A 304 35.14 3.99 51.33
N ALA A 305 33.93 4.46 51.62
CA ALA A 305 32.87 4.66 50.64
C ALA A 305 33.24 5.72 49.60
N ALA A 306 33.81 6.85 50.03
CA ALA A 306 34.29 7.90 49.14
C ALA A 306 35.42 7.39 48.22
N ARG A 307 36.38 6.63 48.77
CA ARG A 307 37.44 6.01 47.98
C ARG A 307 36.90 5.03 46.94
N ALA A 308 36.00 4.13 47.35
CA ALA A 308 35.36 3.19 46.43
C ALA A 308 34.58 3.92 45.32
N GLY A 309 33.89 5.01 45.66
CA GLY A 309 33.22 5.88 44.69
C GLY A 309 34.17 6.52 43.68
N LEU A 310 35.32 7.02 44.13
CA LEU A 310 36.37 7.57 43.25
C LEU A 310 36.99 6.49 42.35
N GLU A 311 37.29 5.31 42.91
CA GLU A 311 37.82 4.17 42.14
C GLU A 311 36.83 3.72 41.07
N TYR A 312 35.53 3.65 41.40
CA TYR A 312 34.48 3.34 40.44
C TYR A 312 34.43 4.37 39.30
N LEU A 313 34.46 5.67 39.62
CA LEU A 313 34.46 6.73 38.61
C LEU A 313 35.69 6.64 37.70
N GLN A 314 36.87 6.38 38.26
CA GLN A 314 38.10 6.21 37.49
C GLN A 314 38.03 5.00 36.56
N VAL A 315 37.59 3.85 37.07
CA VAL A 315 37.44 2.62 36.27
C VAL A 315 36.41 2.83 35.16
N SER A 316 35.30 3.50 35.46
CA SER A 316 34.27 3.82 34.46
C SER A 316 34.83 4.72 33.36
N ALA A 317 35.58 5.78 33.72
CA ALA A 317 36.21 6.67 32.74
C ALA A 317 37.25 5.92 31.89
N ASN A 318 38.10 5.10 32.52
CA ASN A 318 39.09 4.28 31.83
C ASN A 318 38.43 3.29 30.86
N LYS A 319 37.32 2.66 31.27
CA LYS A 319 36.55 1.75 30.40
C LYS A 319 36.04 2.47 29.16
N VAL A 320 35.43 3.65 29.32
CA VAL A 320 34.91 4.44 28.19
C VAL A 320 36.05 4.86 27.25
N ALA A 321 37.18 5.31 27.80
CA ALA A 321 38.35 5.66 27.00
C ALA A 321 38.90 4.45 26.24
N LEU A 322 39.01 3.29 26.90
CA LEU A 322 39.49 2.05 26.28
C LEU A 322 38.54 1.56 25.19
N GLU A 323 37.22 1.63 25.40
CA GLU A 323 36.23 1.29 24.38
C GLU A 323 36.35 2.20 23.15
N SER A 324 36.61 3.50 23.35
CA SER A 324 36.88 4.43 22.25
C SER A 324 38.13 4.05 21.47
N MET A 325 39.24 3.79 22.18
CA MET A 325 40.50 3.38 21.55
C MET A 325 40.36 2.06 20.78
N CYS A 326 39.66 1.07 21.35
CA CYS A 326 39.40 -0.20 20.69
C CYS A 326 38.59 -0.02 19.40
N LYS A 327 37.60 0.88 19.40
CA LYS A 327 36.83 1.21 18.19
C LYS A 327 37.71 1.88 17.14
N GLU A 328 38.49 2.89 17.52
CA GLU A 328 39.40 3.58 16.60
C GLU A 328 40.43 2.62 15.98
N GLN A 329 41.00 1.71 16.78
CA GLN A 329 41.91 0.69 16.28
C GLN A 329 41.21 -0.33 15.37
N ALA A 330 40.00 -0.79 15.72
CA ALA A 330 39.23 -1.69 14.87
C ALA A 330 38.92 -1.04 13.51
N ASP A 331 38.54 0.24 13.50
CA ASP A 331 38.30 1.01 12.28
C ASP A 331 39.58 1.18 11.45
N ALA A 332 40.73 1.43 12.11
CA ALA A 332 42.02 1.52 11.45
C ALA A 332 42.44 0.18 10.82
N ILE A 333 42.25 -0.93 11.53
CA ILE A 333 42.53 -2.29 11.02
C ILE A 333 41.61 -2.62 9.84
N ALA A 334 40.31 -2.30 9.92
CA ALA A 334 39.37 -2.51 8.84
C ALA A 334 39.79 -1.73 7.58
N LYS A 335 40.12 -0.45 7.71
CA LYS A 335 40.64 0.36 6.60
C LYS A 335 41.92 -0.20 6.02
N ALA A 336 42.87 -0.63 6.85
CA ALA A 336 44.12 -1.23 6.38
C ALA A 336 43.88 -2.55 5.64
N HIS A 337 42.93 -3.37 6.13
CA HIS A 337 42.53 -4.61 5.47
C HIS A 337 41.88 -4.34 4.11
N ASP A 338 40.98 -3.36 4.00
CA ASP A 338 40.34 -2.97 2.74
C ASP A 338 41.39 -2.51 1.71
N VAL A 339 42.34 -1.66 2.14
CA VAL A 339 43.45 -1.23 1.28
C VAL A 339 44.32 -2.40 0.85
N ALA A 340 44.64 -3.33 1.75
CA ALA A 340 45.41 -4.54 1.41
C ALA A 340 44.66 -5.45 0.42
N ALA A 341 43.34 -5.59 0.58
CA ALA A 341 42.50 -6.34 -0.35
C ALA A 341 42.49 -5.70 -1.74
N GLU A 342 42.33 -4.37 -1.82
CA GLU A 342 42.41 -3.63 -3.09
C GLU A 342 43.76 -3.78 -3.78
N ILE A 343 44.86 -3.65 -3.02
CA ILE A 343 46.22 -3.84 -3.53
C ILE A 343 46.39 -5.27 -4.06
N THR A 344 45.89 -6.27 -3.34
CA THR A 344 45.97 -7.68 -3.75
C THR A 344 45.23 -7.92 -5.06
N VAL A 345 44.02 -7.37 -5.21
CA VAL A 345 43.26 -7.45 -6.47
C VAL A 345 44.01 -6.79 -7.62
N ARG A 346 44.55 -5.58 -7.41
CA ARG A 346 45.35 -4.88 -8.44
C ARG A 346 46.63 -5.66 -8.79
N PHE A 347 47.30 -6.22 -7.80
CA PHE A 347 48.48 -7.05 -7.99
C PHE A 347 48.17 -8.31 -8.80
N ASP A 348 47.09 -9.02 -8.49
CA ASP A 348 46.68 -10.21 -9.24
C ASP A 348 46.30 -9.88 -10.69
N GLN A 349 45.64 -8.75 -10.92
CA GLN A 349 45.36 -8.25 -12.27
C GLN A 349 46.66 -7.92 -13.02
N ALA A 350 47.57 -7.17 -12.40
CA ALA A 350 48.87 -6.83 -12.99
C ALA A 350 49.70 -8.09 -13.29
N LYS A 351 49.69 -9.08 -12.39
CA LYS A 351 50.36 -10.38 -12.55
C LYS A 351 49.76 -11.18 -13.70
N LYS A 352 48.44 -11.19 -13.87
CA LYS A 352 47.77 -11.84 -15.01
C LYS A 352 48.17 -11.17 -16.33
N ILE A 353 48.13 -9.84 -16.39
CA ILE A 353 48.52 -9.07 -17.59
C ILE A 353 50.00 -9.31 -17.92
N SER A 354 50.89 -9.25 -16.92
CA SER A 354 52.31 -9.52 -17.10
C SER A 354 52.56 -10.93 -17.65
N LYS A 355 51.91 -11.96 -17.09
CA LYS A 355 51.99 -13.33 -17.61
C LYS A 355 51.49 -13.45 -19.05
N GLN A 356 50.40 -12.78 -19.40
CA GLN A 356 49.87 -12.77 -20.77
C GLN A 356 50.84 -12.08 -21.73
N LYS A 357 51.39 -10.93 -21.36
CA LYS A 357 52.38 -10.21 -22.18
C LYS A 357 53.67 -11.00 -22.36
N LEU A 358 54.14 -11.70 -21.32
CA LEU A 358 55.27 -12.60 -21.41
C LEU A 358 54.99 -13.78 -22.35
N ALA A 359 53.79 -14.37 -22.29
CA ALA A 359 53.39 -15.44 -23.20
C ALA A 359 53.39 -14.98 -24.66
N ILE A 360 52.79 -13.81 -24.93
CA ILE A 360 52.78 -13.19 -26.27
C ILE A 360 54.21 -12.89 -26.74
N SER A 361 55.08 -12.36 -25.87
CA SER A 361 56.48 -12.09 -26.20
C SER A 361 57.23 -13.38 -26.56
N LYS A 362 57.03 -14.47 -25.81
CA LYS A 362 57.62 -15.78 -26.12
C LYS A 362 57.10 -16.38 -27.42
N GLU A 363 55.81 -16.22 -27.70
CA GLU A 363 55.21 -16.66 -28.96
C GLU A 363 55.79 -15.87 -30.15
N LYS A 364 55.88 -14.54 -30.03
CA LYS A 364 56.48 -13.68 -31.06
C LYS A 364 57.96 -13.94 -31.27
N LEU A 365 58.70 -14.26 -30.22
CA LEU A 365 60.11 -14.66 -30.32
C LEU A 365 60.26 -16.04 -31.00
N ALA A 366 59.30 -16.95 -30.80
CA ALA A 366 59.31 -18.25 -31.46
C ALA A 366 58.94 -18.18 -32.95
N GLU A 367 58.19 -17.16 -33.37
CA GLU A 367 57.87 -16.85 -34.78
C GLU A 367 59.00 -16.09 -35.50
N ALA A 368 59.99 -15.55 -34.77
CA ALA A 368 61.08 -14.77 -35.33
C ALA A 368 62.20 -15.65 -35.92
N ASP A 369 63.00 -15.08 -36.81
CA ASP A 369 64.15 -15.74 -37.43
C ASP A 369 65.21 -16.15 -36.39
N ASP A 370 65.95 -17.22 -36.67
CA ASP A 370 66.94 -17.81 -35.74
C ASP A 370 68.00 -16.78 -35.28
N ASP A 371 68.43 -15.86 -36.15
CA ASP A 371 69.40 -14.81 -35.81
C ASP A 371 68.86 -13.83 -34.75
N LEU A 372 67.59 -13.41 -34.86
CA LEU A 372 66.92 -12.52 -33.89
C LEU A 372 66.71 -13.20 -32.54
N ARG A 373 66.47 -14.52 -32.56
CA ARG A 373 66.32 -15.32 -31.35
C ARG A 373 67.63 -15.44 -30.59
N ASP A 374 68.74 -15.61 -31.29
CA ASP A 374 70.07 -15.68 -30.69
C ASP A 374 70.52 -14.32 -30.13
N GLU A 375 70.25 -13.20 -30.81
CA GLU A 375 70.50 -11.85 -30.28
C GLU A 375 69.70 -11.58 -29.00
N PHE A 376 68.40 -11.90 -28.98
CA PHE A 376 67.55 -11.73 -27.80
C PHE A 376 68.02 -12.59 -26.62
N THR A 377 68.45 -13.83 -26.89
CA THR A 377 68.95 -14.75 -25.86
C THR A 377 70.29 -14.27 -25.28
N GLN A 378 71.15 -13.68 -26.10
CA GLN A 378 72.40 -13.06 -25.65
C GLN A 378 72.14 -11.81 -24.78
N MET A 379 71.20 -10.95 -25.16
CA MET A 379 70.79 -9.81 -24.35
C MET A 379 70.20 -10.24 -23.00
N GLU A 380 69.43 -11.34 -22.96
CA GLU A 380 68.84 -11.89 -21.72
C GLU A 380 69.94 -12.43 -20.79
N GLN A 381 70.94 -13.12 -21.34
CA GLN A 381 72.08 -13.65 -20.59
C GLN A 381 73.06 -12.56 -20.11
N ALA A 382 73.20 -11.47 -20.87
CA ALA A 382 74.01 -10.31 -20.49
C ALA A 382 73.35 -9.45 -19.39
N GLY A 383 72.06 -9.70 -19.09
CA GLY A 383 71.30 -8.97 -18.07
C GLY A 383 70.83 -7.58 -18.51
N GLU A 384 71.05 -7.21 -19.77
CA GLU A 384 70.71 -5.90 -20.33
C GLU A 384 69.19 -5.65 -20.30
N LEU A 385 68.39 -6.71 -20.45
CA LEU A 385 66.93 -6.67 -20.33
C LEU A 385 66.42 -6.29 -18.94
N ALA A 386 67.16 -6.64 -17.88
CA ALA A 386 66.76 -6.36 -16.50
C ALA A 386 67.21 -4.97 -16.02
N THR A 387 68.23 -4.39 -16.66
CA THR A 387 68.79 -3.09 -16.29
C THR A 387 68.09 -1.90 -16.94
N GLN A 388 67.40 -2.10 -18.06
CA GLN A 388 66.69 -1.02 -18.75
C GLN A 388 65.30 -0.76 -18.15
N THR A 389 64.96 0.53 -18.01
CA THR A 389 63.69 0.99 -17.48
C THR A 389 62.55 0.88 -18.51
N PRO A 390 61.27 0.80 -18.09
CA PRO A 390 60.14 0.74 -19.02
C PRO A 390 60.04 1.92 -19.99
N ASP A 391 60.53 3.09 -19.58
CA ASP A 391 60.50 4.30 -20.40
C ASP A 391 61.63 4.30 -21.44
N GLU A 392 62.80 3.73 -21.11
CA GLU A 392 63.88 3.48 -22.08
C GLU A 392 63.46 2.45 -23.14
N TRP A 393 62.77 1.37 -22.74
CA TRP A 393 62.20 0.39 -23.69
C TRP A 393 61.14 1.00 -24.61
N ARG A 394 60.34 1.94 -24.11
CA ARG A 394 59.37 2.68 -24.94
C ARG A 394 60.09 3.60 -25.92
N ALA A 395 61.09 4.33 -25.45
CA ALA A 395 61.88 5.21 -26.30
C ALA A 395 62.62 4.43 -27.40
N ASP A 396 63.22 3.29 -27.09
CA ASP A 396 63.86 2.43 -28.09
C ASP A 396 62.82 1.85 -29.06
N LEU A 397 61.66 1.38 -28.57
CA LEU A 397 60.59 0.89 -29.43
C LEU A 397 60.05 1.97 -30.37
N ASP A 398 59.87 3.20 -29.89
CA ASP A 398 59.44 4.33 -30.70
C ASP A 398 60.53 4.74 -31.71
N GLN A 399 61.81 4.75 -31.32
CA GLN A 399 62.93 4.95 -32.24
C GLN A 399 62.96 3.89 -33.34
N ARG A 400 62.80 2.61 -33.01
CA ARG A 400 62.75 1.52 -34.00
C ARG A 400 61.54 1.62 -34.91
N ARG A 401 60.39 2.08 -34.40
CA ARG A 401 59.22 2.39 -35.23
C ARG A 401 59.50 3.53 -36.19
N GLU A 402 60.10 4.62 -35.72
CA GLU A 402 60.48 5.75 -36.57
C GLU A 402 61.50 5.33 -37.63
N GLU A 403 62.50 4.52 -37.28
CA GLU A 403 63.45 3.92 -38.24
C GLU A 403 62.74 3.02 -39.27
N LEU A 404 61.73 2.25 -38.85
CA LEU A 404 60.92 1.41 -39.75
C LEU A 404 60.07 2.26 -40.69
N GLU A 405 59.42 3.30 -40.17
CA GLU A 405 58.61 4.24 -40.96
C GLU A 405 59.47 5.02 -41.96
N MET A 406 60.67 5.43 -41.57
CA MET A 406 61.64 6.06 -42.45
C MET A 406 62.12 5.10 -43.56
N ASN A 407 62.32 3.81 -43.25
CA ASN A 407 62.66 2.80 -44.25
C ASN A 407 61.50 2.43 -45.18
N MET A 408 60.24 2.55 -44.74
CA MET A 408 59.04 2.39 -45.58
C MET A 408 58.90 3.48 -46.66
N ALA A 409 59.61 4.60 -46.55
CA ALA A 409 59.67 5.62 -47.61
C ALA A 409 60.45 5.16 -48.86
N THR A 410 61.08 3.97 -48.83
CA THR A 410 61.74 3.38 -49.99
C THR A 410 60.70 2.74 -50.92
N ASN A 411 60.14 3.56 -51.80
CA ASN A 411 59.30 3.20 -52.95
C ASN A 411 57.92 2.60 -52.61
N ALA A 412 57.01 3.41 -52.05
CA ALA A 412 55.58 3.11 -51.86
C ALA A 412 54.89 2.48 -53.10
N ASN A 413 55.37 2.81 -54.30
CA ASN A 413 54.87 2.24 -55.55
C ASN A 413 55.14 0.72 -55.67
N VAL A 414 56.24 0.21 -55.10
CA VAL A 414 56.58 -1.23 -55.13
C VAL A 414 55.66 -2.02 -54.20
N VAL A 415 55.32 -1.47 -53.03
CA VAL A 415 54.41 -2.10 -52.07
C VAL A 415 52.97 -2.13 -52.62
N GLU A 416 52.52 -1.06 -53.26
CA GLU A 416 51.21 -1.05 -53.92
C GLU A 416 51.12 -2.04 -55.09
N VAL A 417 52.17 -2.12 -55.92
CA VAL A 417 52.25 -3.11 -57.01
C VAL A 417 52.30 -4.53 -56.46
N TYR A 418 53.03 -4.78 -55.39
CA TYR A 418 53.08 -6.07 -54.72
C TYR A 418 51.71 -6.47 -54.15
N ASN A 419 51.03 -5.56 -53.44
CA ASN A 419 49.70 -5.83 -52.88
C ASN A 419 48.64 -6.07 -53.95
N LYS A 420 48.67 -5.31 -55.06
CA LYS A 420 47.80 -5.55 -56.22
C LYS A 420 48.07 -6.93 -56.84
N ARG A 421 49.34 -7.27 -57.07
CA ARG A 421 49.72 -8.59 -57.61
C ARG A 421 49.35 -9.73 -56.67
N LYS A 422 49.52 -9.56 -55.36
CA LYS A 422 49.13 -10.57 -54.37
C LYS A 422 47.62 -10.80 -54.39
N ALA A 423 46.82 -9.73 -54.40
CA ALA A 423 45.38 -9.85 -54.53
C ALA A 423 44.96 -10.50 -55.86
N GLU A 424 45.60 -10.15 -56.98
CA GLU A 424 45.36 -10.81 -58.26
C GLU A 424 45.72 -12.30 -58.22
N ILE A 425 46.86 -12.67 -57.64
CA ILE A 425 47.27 -14.07 -57.45
C ILE A 425 46.25 -14.82 -56.60
N ASP A 426 45.83 -14.28 -55.45
CA ASP A 426 44.85 -14.92 -54.57
C ASP A 426 43.52 -15.14 -55.30
N THR A 427 43.05 -14.15 -56.08
CA THR A 427 41.81 -14.32 -56.86
C THR A 427 41.93 -15.34 -57.99
N LEU A 428 43.11 -15.46 -58.61
CA LEU A 428 43.37 -16.45 -59.66
C LEU A 428 43.51 -17.85 -59.07
N THR A 429 44.21 -18.00 -57.95
CA THR A 429 44.34 -19.28 -57.24
C THR A 429 42.98 -19.78 -56.75
N ALA A 430 42.14 -18.91 -56.18
CA ALA A 430 40.79 -19.28 -55.79
C ALA A 430 39.91 -19.72 -56.97
N LYS A 431 40.09 -19.09 -58.15
CA LYS A 431 39.43 -19.54 -59.39
C LYS A 431 39.96 -20.89 -59.86
N ILE A 432 41.26 -21.14 -59.76
CA ILE A 432 41.87 -22.43 -60.10
C ILE A 432 41.31 -23.52 -59.18
N GLU A 433 41.27 -23.30 -57.87
CA GLU A 433 40.68 -24.25 -56.92
C GLU A 433 39.19 -24.53 -57.20
N ASP A 434 38.38 -23.51 -57.49
CA ASP A 434 36.97 -23.72 -57.87
C ASP A 434 36.85 -24.52 -59.18
N HIS A 435 37.71 -24.25 -60.16
CA HIS A 435 37.75 -25.03 -61.40
C HIS A 435 38.19 -26.47 -61.18
N GLU A 436 39.22 -26.73 -60.37
CA GLU A 436 39.66 -28.08 -60.00
C GLU A 436 38.55 -28.84 -59.27
N GLN A 437 37.88 -28.21 -58.29
CA GLN A 437 36.76 -28.82 -57.60
C GLN A 437 35.59 -29.15 -58.54
N ARG A 438 35.32 -28.30 -59.54
CA ARG A 438 34.31 -28.59 -60.58
C ARG A 438 34.74 -29.77 -61.46
N ILE A 439 36.00 -29.83 -61.86
CA ILE A 439 36.54 -30.96 -62.62
C ILE A 439 36.37 -32.25 -61.82
N THR A 440 36.79 -32.28 -60.55
CA THR A 440 36.65 -33.48 -59.71
C THR A 440 35.18 -33.87 -59.50
N LYS A 441 34.26 -32.91 -59.36
CA LYS A 441 32.82 -33.19 -59.28
C LYS A 441 32.28 -33.80 -60.57
N ILE A 442 32.69 -33.27 -61.73
CA ILE A 442 32.28 -33.79 -63.04
C ILE A 442 32.86 -35.20 -63.23
N GLU A 443 34.13 -35.44 -62.93
CA GLU A 443 34.76 -36.77 -62.99
C GLU A 443 34.06 -37.77 -62.06
N GLN A 444 33.73 -37.37 -60.83
CA GLN A 444 32.95 -38.21 -59.92
C GLN A 444 31.55 -38.51 -60.46
N SER A 445 30.90 -37.53 -61.11
CA SER A 445 29.60 -37.72 -61.74
C SER A 445 29.68 -38.69 -62.93
N ILE A 446 30.70 -38.55 -63.78
CA ILE A 446 30.96 -39.46 -64.90
C ILE A 446 31.23 -40.87 -64.37
N LYS A 447 32.07 -41.00 -63.33
CA LYS A 447 32.38 -42.29 -62.72
C LYS A 447 31.14 -42.94 -62.10
N ARG A 448 30.31 -42.19 -61.35
CA ARG A 448 29.04 -42.70 -60.81
C ARG A 448 28.07 -43.13 -61.90
N ALA A 449 27.98 -42.37 -62.99
CA ALA A 449 27.15 -42.74 -64.13
C ALA A 449 27.66 -44.04 -64.78
N ARG A 450 28.98 -44.18 -64.97
CA ARG A 450 29.62 -45.41 -65.46
C ARG A 450 29.38 -46.59 -64.52
N ASP A 451 29.64 -46.44 -63.23
CA ASP A 451 29.52 -47.50 -62.22
C ASP A 451 28.07 -48.01 -62.07
N ASN A 452 27.07 -47.17 -62.37
CA ASN A 452 25.66 -47.59 -62.39
C ASN A 452 25.25 -48.20 -63.74
N TRP A 453 25.73 -47.65 -64.85
CA TRP A 453 25.31 -48.05 -66.19
C TRP A 453 26.03 -49.31 -66.70
N GLN A 454 27.34 -49.41 -66.49
CA GLN A 454 28.17 -50.51 -66.98
C GLN A 454 27.70 -51.90 -66.46
N PRO A 455 27.41 -52.11 -65.16
CA PRO A 455 26.98 -53.41 -64.67
C PRO A 455 25.60 -53.82 -65.19
N GLU A 456 24.68 -52.87 -65.36
CA GLU A 456 23.35 -53.15 -65.92
C GLU A 456 23.44 -53.50 -67.41
N LEU A 457 24.33 -52.84 -68.15
CA LEU A 457 24.63 -53.19 -69.55
C LEU A 457 25.25 -54.58 -69.65
N GLU A 458 26.26 -54.90 -68.84
CA GLU A 458 26.89 -56.23 -68.77
C GLU A 458 25.89 -57.32 -68.41
N LYS A 459 24.98 -57.05 -67.47
CA LYS A 459 23.91 -57.99 -67.07
C LYS A 459 22.90 -58.21 -68.19
N LEU A 460 22.50 -57.14 -68.88
CA LEU A 460 21.60 -57.24 -70.04
C LEU A 460 22.25 -58.03 -71.16
N VAL A 461 23.46 -57.66 -71.58
CA VAL A 461 24.23 -58.35 -72.63
C VAL A 461 24.54 -59.79 -72.23
N GLY A 462 24.85 -60.06 -70.96
CA GLY A 462 25.02 -61.41 -70.45
C GLY A 462 23.74 -62.24 -70.50
N SER A 463 22.57 -61.63 -70.22
CA SER A 463 21.27 -62.30 -70.34
C SER A 463 20.90 -62.59 -71.80
N ILE A 464 21.19 -61.66 -72.71
CA ILE A 464 20.99 -61.81 -74.15
C ILE A 464 21.98 -62.85 -74.68
N GLY A 465 23.24 -62.81 -74.25
CA GLY A 465 24.30 -63.76 -74.57
C GLY A 465 23.90 -65.18 -74.21
N LYS A 466 23.42 -65.43 -72.97
CA LYS A 466 22.91 -66.76 -72.58
C LYS A 466 21.75 -67.25 -73.45
N LYS A 467 20.81 -66.37 -73.78
CA LYS A 467 19.68 -66.70 -74.68
C LYS A 467 20.15 -66.94 -76.12
N PHE A 468 21.12 -66.16 -76.59
CA PHE A 468 21.71 -66.25 -77.92
C PHE A 468 22.53 -67.53 -78.08
N SER A 469 23.39 -67.86 -77.12
CA SER A 469 24.12 -69.13 -77.06
C SER A 469 23.14 -70.31 -77.05
N ALA A 470 22.09 -70.28 -76.21
CA ALA A 470 21.09 -71.35 -76.16
C ALA A 470 20.27 -71.51 -77.48
N ALA A 471 20.02 -70.40 -78.19
CA ALA A 471 19.35 -70.43 -79.49
C ALA A 471 20.27 -70.95 -80.61
N PHE A 472 21.54 -70.55 -80.61
CA PHE A 472 22.55 -71.04 -81.56
C PHE A 472 22.91 -72.51 -81.33
N ASP A 473 23.02 -72.95 -80.07
CA ASP A 473 23.29 -74.35 -79.72
C ASP A 473 22.19 -75.29 -80.23
N ARG A 474 20.93 -74.83 -80.26
CA ARG A 474 19.81 -75.58 -80.87
C ARG A 474 19.93 -75.77 -82.39
N ILE A 475 20.67 -74.89 -83.06
CA ILE A 475 20.93 -74.93 -84.50
C ILE A 475 22.27 -75.66 -84.78
N GLY A 476 22.93 -76.21 -83.75
CA GLY A 476 24.18 -76.96 -83.86
C GLY A 476 25.41 -76.07 -84.07
N CYS A 477 25.34 -74.79 -83.70
CA CYS A 477 26.41 -73.80 -83.81
C CYS A 477 26.66 -73.13 -82.45
N ALA A 478 27.85 -72.59 -82.18
CA ALA A 478 28.15 -71.88 -80.93
C ALA A 478 28.26 -70.36 -81.17
N GLY A 479 27.60 -69.56 -80.34
CA GLY A 479 27.63 -68.09 -80.42
C GLY A 479 27.81 -67.45 -79.04
N GLU A 480 28.61 -66.39 -78.97
CA GLU A 480 28.87 -65.60 -77.76
C GLU A 480 28.80 -64.10 -78.09
N ILE A 481 28.22 -63.30 -77.19
CA ILE A 481 28.13 -61.84 -77.34
C ILE A 481 29.02 -61.21 -76.26
N ARG A 482 29.90 -60.29 -76.65
CA ARG A 482 30.80 -59.55 -75.74
C ARG A 482 30.70 -58.05 -75.96
N ILE A 483 30.97 -57.28 -74.90
CA ILE A 483 31.07 -55.82 -74.97
C ILE A 483 32.54 -55.46 -75.23
N ARG A 484 32.78 -54.50 -76.12
CA ARG A 484 34.08 -53.87 -76.36
C ARG A 484 34.09 -52.50 -75.69
N GLU A 485 34.89 -52.36 -74.64
CA GLU A 485 35.11 -51.10 -73.92
C GLU A 485 36.21 -50.27 -74.58
N ASP A 486 36.05 -48.94 -74.59
CA ASP A 486 37.04 -47.95 -75.06
C ASP A 486 37.06 -46.73 -74.12
N GLU A 487 38.11 -45.91 -74.16
CA GLU A 487 38.19 -44.65 -73.39
C GLU A 487 37.19 -43.60 -73.90
N ASP A 488 36.87 -43.65 -75.19
CA ASP A 488 35.86 -42.82 -75.82
C ASP A 488 34.51 -43.57 -75.85
N PHE A 489 33.52 -43.05 -75.13
CA PHE A 489 32.20 -43.69 -75.03
C PHE A 489 31.50 -43.85 -76.40
N GLU A 490 31.82 -43.01 -77.39
CA GLU A 490 31.28 -43.16 -78.75
C GLU A 490 31.78 -44.43 -79.48
N LYS A 491 32.89 -45.02 -79.03
CA LYS A 491 33.51 -46.22 -79.65
C LYS A 491 33.12 -47.53 -78.99
N TRP A 492 32.28 -47.49 -77.96
CA TRP A 492 31.77 -48.69 -77.31
C TRP A 492 30.91 -49.49 -78.30
N ALA A 493 31.16 -50.79 -78.41
CA ALA A 493 30.47 -51.66 -79.35
C ALA A 493 30.12 -53.02 -78.73
N ILE A 494 29.11 -53.68 -79.27
CA ILE A 494 28.76 -55.06 -78.92
C ILE A 494 29.25 -55.96 -80.05
N ASP A 495 30.21 -56.82 -79.74
CA ASP A 495 30.79 -57.80 -80.65
C ASP A 495 30.00 -59.11 -80.55
N ILE A 496 29.40 -59.52 -81.67
CA ILE A 496 28.74 -60.81 -81.80
C ILE A 496 29.75 -61.78 -82.39
N MET A 497 30.13 -62.82 -81.64
CA MET A 497 31.09 -63.84 -82.05
C MET A 497 30.34 -65.14 -82.35
N VAL A 498 30.56 -65.72 -83.52
CA VAL A 498 29.87 -66.96 -83.93
C VAL A 498 30.85 -68.01 -84.45
N LYS A 499 30.45 -69.27 -84.31
CA LYS A 499 31.16 -70.46 -84.77
C LYS A 499 30.15 -71.42 -85.39
N PHE A 500 30.24 -71.60 -86.71
CA PHE A 500 29.30 -72.43 -87.48
C PHE A 500 29.73 -73.90 -87.63
N ARG A 501 30.98 -74.25 -87.27
CA ARG A 501 31.56 -75.59 -87.43
C ARG A 501 32.49 -75.91 -86.27
N ASP A 502 32.51 -77.16 -85.79
CA ASP A 502 33.27 -77.57 -84.59
C ASP A 502 34.79 -77.33 -84.67
N ASN A 503 35.37 -77.27 -85.86
CA ASN A 503 36.82 -77.07 -86.05
C ASN A 503 37.28 -75.61 -86.17
N GLU A 504 36.39 -74.61 -86.05
CA GLU A 504 36.78 -73.19 -86.08
C GLU A 504 36.84 -72.56 -84.67
N LYS A 505 37.63 -71.49 -84.52
CA LYS A 505 37.59 -70.61 -83.32
C LYS A 505 36.49 -69.57 -83.49
N LEU A 506 35.96 -69.04 -82.38
CA LEU A 506 34.98 -67.94 -82.38
C LEU A 506 35.54 -66.74 -83.15
N GLN A 507 34.80 -66.25 -84.14
CA GLN A 507 35.17 -65.09 -84.96
C GLN A 507 34.05 -64.05 -84.97
N LEU A 508 34.42 -62.78 -85.16
CA LEU A 508 33.51 -61.65 -85.18
C LEU A 508 32.56 -61.75 -86.39
N LEU A 509 31.27 -61.58 -86.13
CA LEU A 509 30.22 -61.54 -87.13
C LEU A 509 30.26 -60.16 -87.84
N THR A 510 31.00 -60.08 -88.94
CA THR A 510 30.95 -58.92 -89.86
C THR A 510 29.93 -59.18 -90.97
N GLY A 511 29.30 -58.12 -91.50
CA GLY A 511 28.26 -58.21 -92.54
C GLY A 511 28.69 -58.93 -93.83
N GLU A 512 30.00 -59.12 -94.04
CA GLU A 512 30.59 -59.84 -95.17
C GLU A 512 30.70 -61.36 -94.95
N ARG A 513 30.38 -61.87 -93.74
CA ARG A 513 30.39 -63.31 -93.41
C ARG A 513 28.96 -63.84 -93.17
N GLN A 514 28.02 -63.45 -94.04
CA GLN A 514 26.72 -64.09 -94.22
C GLN A 514 26.68 -64.81 -95.59
N SER A 515 26.54 -66.13 -95.58
CA SER A 515 26.19 -66.90 -96.78
C SER A 515 25.02 -67.83 -96.47
N GLY A 516 23.82 -67.36 -96.84
CA GLY A 516 22.61 -68.10 -97.22
C GLY A 516 22.16 -69.27 -96.33
N GLY A 517 21.20 -69.02 -95.44
CA GLY A 517 20.53 -70.08 -94.69
C GLY A 517 19.69 -69.60 -93.50
N LEU A 518 18.83 -68.62 -93.71
CA LEU A 518 17.68 -68.27 -92.88
C LEU A 518 16.58 -67.89 -93.88
N ASP A 519 15.76 -68.88 -94.22
CA ASP A 519 14.33 -68.62 -94.42
C ASP A 519 13.68 -68.45 -93.05
#